data_AF-A0A946KAC2-F1
#
_entry.id   AF-A0A946KAC2-F1
#
_cell.length_a   1.000
_cell.length_b   1.000
_cell.length_c   1.000
_cell.angle_alpha   90.00
_cell.angle_beta   90.00
_cell.angle_gamma   90.00
#
_symmetry.space_group_name_H-M   'P 1'
#
loop_
_entity.id
_entity.type
_entity.pdbx_description
1 polymer ?
#
loop_
_entity_poly.entity_id
_entity_poly.type
_entity_poly.pdbx_seq_one_letter_code
_entity_poly.pdbx_strand_id
1 'polypeptide(L)'
;NNEDHSYRALAGTAIAAATLAFLSPLAFIDWWLLVIPAVGFCLGLVALRDIFKRPDILTGSRLSKIATSFSLVCFIGGFAYLTWVYATELPEGFERIHFGLLEPAAGLPATSIPDSARALDGHKVLLKGYMYPGKKQFGIRQFLLVRDQGDCCFGGNPKITDRVFVHLRDEKGISFSPRQKKIAGTFIVRPTAGQDGIEGGILYHLEEAFPR
;
A
#
# COMPACT_ATOMS: atom_id res chain seq x y z
N ASN A 1 31.26 46.48 30.21
CA ASN A 1 29.87 46.22 29.79
C ASN A 1 29.73 44.70 29.75
N ASN A 2 29.40 44.09 30.89
CA ASN A 2 29.26 42.64 31.00
C ASN A 2 27.89 42.27 30.43
N GLU A 3 27.85 41.94 29.14
CA GLU A 3 26.70 41.24 28.59
C GLU A 3 26.69 39.83 29.20
N ASP A 4 25.89 39.65 30.25
CA ASP A 4 25.53 38.32 30.76
C ASP A 4 24.83 37.57 29.62
N HIS A 5 25.59 36.82 28.83
CA HIS A 5 25.06 35.81 27.92
C HIS A 5 24.55 34.65 28.77
N SER A 6 23.40 34.87 29.42
CA SER A 6 22.68 33.82 30.15
C SER A 6 22.38 32.68 29.17
N TYR A 7 22.98 31.52 29.43
CA TYR A 7 22.88 30.36 28.57
C TYR A 7 21.43 29.86 28.54
N ARG A 8 20.81 29.91 27.34
CA ARG A 8 19.46 29.40 27.10
C ARG A 8 19.55 27.98 26.55
N ALA A 9 18.92 27.04 27.23
CA ALA A 9 18.88 25.65 26.80
C ALA A 9 18.03 25.51 25.52
N LEU A 10 18.46 24.63 24.61
CA LEU A 10 17.63 24.26 23.46
C LEU A 10 16.47 23.38 23.95
N ALA A 11 15.23 23.73 23.60
CA ALA A 11 14.07 22.94 24.02
C ALA A 11 14.16 21.51 23.48
N GLY A 12 14.06 20.48 24.34
CA GLY A 12 14.12 19.08 23.92
C GLY A 12 13.04 18.70 22.90
N THR A 13 11.86 19.32 22.99
CA THR A 13 10.77 19.19 22.01
C THR A 13 11.13 19.78 20.64
N ALA A 14 11.96 20.82 20.59
CA ALA A 14 12.45 21.40 19.33
C ALA A 14 13.42 20.44 18.62
N ILE A 15 14.27 19.74 19.37
CA ILE A 15 15.16 18.71 18.83
C ILE A 15 14.34 17.54 18.29
N ALA A 16 13.39 17.02 19.07
CA ALA A 16 12.51 15.94 18.63
C ALA A 16 11.70 16.31 17.37
N ALA A 17 11.17 17.54 17.31
CA ALA A 17 10.50 18.06 16.12
C ALA A 17 11.44 18.12 14.90
N ALA A 18 12.69 18.57 15.08
CA ALA A 18 13.67 18.63 14.01
C ALA A 18 14.06 17.23 13.50
N THR A 19 14.21 16.25 14.39
CA THR A 19 14.48 14.86 14.01
C THR A 19 13.33 14.27 13.19
N LEU A 20 12.08 14.47 13.62
CA LEU A 20 10.92 14.00 12.86
C LEU A 20 10.73 14.75 11.55
N ALA A 21 11.03 16.06 11.52
CA ALA A 21 11.07 16.82 10.27
C ALA A 21 12.06 16.21 9.29
N PHE A 22 13.26 15.84 9.72
CA PHE A 22 14.25 15.17 8.86
C PHE A 22 13.75 13.84 8.28
N LEU A 23 12.97 13.07 9.06
CA LEU A 23 12.38 11.79 8.62
C LEU A 23 11.08 11.95 7.81
N SER A 24 10.50 13.14 7.77
CA SER A 24 9.20 13.41 7.14
C SER A 24 9.08 13.09 5.64
N PRO A 25 10.14 13.12 4.82
CA PRO A 25 10.06 12.69 3.42
C PRO A 25 9.65 11.22 3.23
N LEU A 26 9.79 10.37 4.25
CA LEU A 26 9.32 8.98 4.22
C LEU A 26 7.80 8.87 4.05
N ALA A 27 7.05 9.93 4.35
CA ALA A 27 5.60 9.98 4.18
C ALA A 27 5.11 9.86 2.72
N PHE A 28 6.01 9.95 1.73
CA PHE A 28 5.67 9.76 0.32
C PHE A 28 5.65 8.29 -0.10
N ILE A 29 6.10 7.37 0.76
CA ILE A 29 6.24 5.94 0.44
C ILE A 29 4.96 5.17 0.76
N ASP A 30 4.38 5.40 1.94
CA ASP A 30 3.25 4.64 2.45
C ASP A 30 2.35 5.53 3.32
N TRP A 31 1.04 5.25 3.34
CA TRP A 31 0.07 5.99 4.14
C TRP A 31 0.39 5.94 5.64
N TRP A 32 0.94 4.83 6.15
CA TRP A 32 1.29 4.72 7.57
C TRP A 32 2.38 5.73 7.98
N LEU A 33 3.30 6.03 7.06
CA LEU A 33 4.43 6.93 7.32
C LEU A 33 4.02 8.40 7.40
N LEU A 34 2.78 8.76 7.04
CA LEU A 34 2.22 10.09 7.29
C LEU A 34 2.15 10.45 8.77
N VAL A 35 2.19 9.46 9.67
CA VAL A 35 2.26 9.69 11.12
C VAL A 35 3.52 10.47 11.52
N ILE A 36 4.63 10.27 10.80
CA ILE A 36 5.93 10.90 11.10
C ILE A 36 5.85 12.44 11.00
N PRO A 37 5.48 13.03 9.83
CA PRO A 37 5.32 14.47 9.73
C PRO A 37 4.15 14.99 10.57
N ALA A 38 3.10 14.21 10.81
CA ALA A 38 2.00 14.63 11.69
C ALA A 38 2.49 14.85 13.13
N VAL A 39 3.20 13.89 13.70
CA VAL A 39 3.79 14.00 15.04
C VAL A 39 4.87 15.09 15.07
N GLY A 40 5.71 15.17 14.03
CA GLY A 40 6.72 16.23 13.88
C GLY A 40 6.12 17.64 13.90
N PHE A 41 5.01 17.84 13.19
CA PHE A 41 4.25 19.08 13.20
C PHE A 41 3.70 19.40 14.60
N CYS A 42 3.07 18.44 15.28
CA CYS A 42 2.54 18.64 16.63
C CYS A 42 3.64 18.99 17.64
N LEU A 43 4.76 18.25 17.65
CA LEU A 43 5.89 18.54 18.55
C LEU A 43 6.52 19.91 18.23
N GLY A 44 6.58 20.28 16.95
CA GLY A 44 7.02 21.61 16.53
C GLY A 44 6.15 22.74 17.09
N LEU A 45 4.83 22.58 17.05
CA LEU A 45 3.88 23.53 17.67
C LEU A 45 4.02 23.58 19.20
N VAL A 46 4.19 22.43 19.86
CA VAL A 46 4.43 22.36 21.30
C VAL A 46 5.73 23.08 21.67
N ALA A 47 6.82 22.86 20.91
CA ALA A 47 8.10 23.54 21.11
C ALA A 47 7.96 25.05 20.94
N LEU A 48 7.25 25.52 19.91
CA LEU A 48 7.00 26.95 19.69
C LEU A 48 6.20 27.56 20.84
N ARG A 49 5.15 26.88 21.31
CA ARG A 49 4.34 27.32 22.45
C ARG A 49 5.17 27.39 23.73
N ASP A 50 6.06 26.43 23.94
CA ASP A 50 6.90 26.38 25.13
C ASP A 50 7.95 27.49 25.14
N ILE A 51 8.65 27.69 24.01
CA ILE A 51 9.64 28.76 23.84
C ILE A 51 8.99 30.14 23.98
N PHE A 52 7.74 30.30 23.51
CA PHE A 52 7.01 31.55 23.67
C PHE A 52 6.64 31.84 25.13
N LYS A 53 6.32 30.80 25.91
CA LYS A 53 6.00 30.93 27.35
C LYS A 53 7.22 31.15 28.23
N ARG A 54 8.39 30.63 27.84
CA ARG A 54 9.63 30.65 28.63
C ARG A 54 10.81 31.21 27.81
N PRO A 55 10.73 32.46 27.33
CA PRO A 55 11.73 33.04 26.43
C PRO A 55 13.07 33.35 27.12
N ASP A 56 13.10 33.41 28.44
CA ASP A 56 14.27 33.65 29.29
C ASP A 56 15.14 32.39 29.45
N ILE A 57 14.54 31.19 29.42
CA ILE A 57 15.23 29.91 29.69
C ILE A 57 15.45 29.09 28.40
N LEU A 58 14.49 29.10 27.47
CA LEU A 58 14.48 28.23 26.29
C LEU A 58 14.81 28.98 25.00
N THR A 59 15.60 28.38 24.12
CA THR A 59 15.89 28.88 22.76
C THR A 59 15.51 27.85 21.68
N GLY A 60 15.68 28.20 20.40
CA GLY A 60 15.39 27.31 19.27
C GLY A 60 14.12 27.62 18.49
N SER A 61 13.59 28.85 18.60
CA SER A 61 12.36 29.25 17.91
C SER A 61 12.47 29.14 16.39
N ARG A 62 13.61 29.54 15.81
CA ARG A 62 13.88 29.40 14.36
C ARG A 62 13.86 27.94 13.92
N LEU A 63 14.59 27.09 14.64
CA LEU A 63 14.64 25.65 14.39
C LEU A 63 13.23 25.04 14.44
N SER A 64 12.46 25.36 15.48
CA SER A 64 11.10 24.85 15.65
C SER A 64 10.17 25.31 14.52
N LYS A 65 10.26 26.57 14.06
CA LYS A 65 9.47 27.07 12.92
C LYS A 65 9.81 26.31 11.64
N ILE A 66 11.10 26.12 11.34
CA ILE A 66 11.55 25.39 10.15
C ILE A 66 11.06 23.93 10.20
N ALA A 67 11.28 23.25 11.32
CA ALA A 67 10.85 21.86 11.51
C ALA A 67 9.34 21.69 11.38
N THR A 68 8.56 22.61 11.97
CA THR A 68 7.09 22.61 11.90
C THR A 68 6.63 22.81 10.44
N SER A 69 7.14 23.83 9.76
CA SER A 69 6.76 24.12 8.38
C SER A 69 7.15 22.99 7.43
N PHE A 70 8.35 22.43 7.58
CA PHE A 70 8.80 21.32 6.74
C PHE A 70 7.94 20.07 6.94
N SER A 71 7.65 19.71 8.19
CA SER A 71 6.76 18.58 8.51
C SER A 71 5.36 18.79 7.91
N LEU A 72 4.81 20.00 7.99
CA LEU A 72 3.51 20.32 7.38
C LEU A 72 3.53 20.16 5.85
N VAL A 73 4.55 20.68 5.18
CA VAL A 73 4.72 20.54 3.72
C VAL A 73 4.83 19.08 3.33
N CYS A 74 5.63 18.29 4.04
CA CYS A 74 5.74 16.85 3.80
C CYS A 74 4.43 16.11 4.06
N PHE A 75 3.66 16.48 5.09
CA PHE A 75 2.35 15.88 5.36
C PHE A 75 1.37 16.14 4.21
N ILE A 76 1.19 17.41 3.84
CA ILE A 76 0.25 17.80 2.77
C ILE A 76 0.70 17.22 1.43
N GLY A 77 1.99 17.33 1.12
CA GLY A 77 2.57 16.81 -0.11
C GLY A 77 2.48 15.29 -0.20
N GLY A 78 2.83 14.57 0.87
CA GLY A 78 2.73 13.11 0.94
C GLY A 78 1.29 12.63 0.82
N PHE A 79 0.36 13.27 1.53
CA PHE A 79 -1.07 12.95 1.43
C PHE A 79 -1.61 13.18 0.01
N ALA A 80 -1.31 14.33 -0.59
CA ALA A 80 -1.73 14.63 -1.96
C ALA A 80 -1.13 13.67 -2.97
N TYR A 81 0.17 13.37 -2.87
CA TYR A 81 0.86 12.42 -3.74
C TYR A 81 0.27 11.02 -3.64
N LEU A 82 0.12 10.49 -2.42
CA LEU A 82 -0.42 9.14 -2.22
C LEU A 82 -1.89 9.05 -2.64
N THR A 83 -2.67 10.11 -2.42
CA THR A 83 -4.06 10.19 -2.94
C THR A 83 -4.08 10.17 -4.47
N TRP A 84 -3.18 10.91 -5.12
CA TRP A 84 -3.07 10.93 -6.58
C TRP A 84 -2.63 9.57 -7.15
N VAL A 85 -1.64 8.92 -6.54
CA VAL A 85 -1.21 7.55 -6.89
C VAL A 85 -2.38 6.57 -6.72
N TYR A 86 -3.10 6.65 -5.60
CA TYR A 86 -4.26 5.81 -5.37
C TYR A 86 -5.35 6.06 -6.40
N ALA A 87 -5.66 7.31 -6.74
CA ALA A 87 -6.69 7.64 -7.73
C ALA A 87 -6.32 7.13 -9.13
N THR A 88 -5.07 7.34 -9.57
CA THR A 88 -4.61 7.00 -10.92
C THR A 88 -4.34 5.50 -11.13
N GLU A 89 -4.20 4.72 -10.05
CA GLU A 89 -4.00 3.28 -10.16
C GLU A 89 -5.20 2.56 -10.79
N LEU A 90 -6.42 3.07 -10.58
CA LEU A 90 -7.66 2.48 -11.08
C LEU A 90 -7.93 2.98 -12.50
N PRO A 91 -7.97 2.10 -13.51
CA PRO A 91 -8.40 2.49 -14.83
C PRO A 91 -9.87 2.96 -14.83
N GLU A 92 -10.21 3.83 -15.77
CA GLU A 92 -11.60 4.29 -15.94
C GLU A 92 -12.53 3.12 -16.27
N GLY A 93 -13.68 3.08 -15.59
CA GLY A 93 -14.66 2.01 -15.76
C GLY A 93 -14.28 0.68 -15.10
N PHE A 94 -13.25 0.65 -14.26
CA PHE A 94 -12.89 -0.49 -13.44
C PHE A 94 -13.31 -0.27 -12.00
N GLU A 95 -13.55 -1.37 -11.26
CA GLU A 95 -13.80 -1.34 -9.82
C GLU A 95 -12.64 -1.99 -9.03
N ARG A 96 -12.34 -1.46 -7.84
CA ARG A 96 -11.33 -2.06 -6.96
C ARG A 96 -11.95 -3.21 -6.19
N ILE A 97 -11.37 -4.39 -6.29
CA ILE A 97 -11.78 -5.57 -5.52
C ILE A 97 -10.63 -6.08 -4.65
N HIS A 98 -10.95 -6.94 -3.70
CA HIS A 98 -9.99 -7.61 -2.82
C HIS A 98 -10.43 -9.06 -2.61
N PHE A 99 -9.48 -9.92 -2.25
CA PHE A 99 -9.70 -11.38 -2.11
C PHE A 99 -10.81 -11.74 -1.11
N GLY A 100 -11.07 -10.93 -0.09
CA GLY A 100 -12.17 -11.17 0.85
C GLY A 100 -13.56 -11.21 0.20
N LEU A 101 -13.76 -10.60 -0.97
CA LEU A 101 -15.01 -10.71 -1.75
C LEU A 101 -15.15 -12.07 -2.44
N LEU A 102 -14.06 -12.83 -2.56
CA LEU A 102 -13.99 -14.13 -3.22
C LEU A 102 -14.08 -15.29 -2.22
N GLU A 103 -13.99 -14.97 -0.93
CA GLU A 103 -14.07 -15.93 0.16
C GLU A 103 -15.53 -16.26 0.51
N PRO A 104 -15.87 -17.55 0.67
CA PRO A 104 -17.20 -17.95 1.10
C PRO A 104 -17.43 -17.63 2.58
N ALA A 105 -18.70 -17.54 2.97
CA ALA A 105 -19.09 -17.33 4.36
C ALA A 105 -18.58 -18.47 5.27
N ALA A 106 -18.32 -18.14 6.53
CA ALA A 106 -17.83 -19.11 7.51
C ALA A 106 -18.77 -20.32 7.61
N GLY A 107 -18.20 -21.53 7.50
CA GLY A 107 -18.94 -22.79 7.54
C GLY A 107 -19.37 -23.33 6.18
N LEU A 108 -19.22 -22.57 5.09
CA LEU A 108 -19.42 -23.09 3.74
C LEU A 108 -18.14 -23.76 3.19
N PRO A 109 -18.26 -24.72 2.25
CA PRO A 109 -17.11 -25.33 1.59
C PRO A 109 -16.23 -24.28 0.88
N ALA A 110 -14.91 -24.47 0.88
CA ALA A 110 -13.97 -23.57 0.21
C ALA A 110 -14.19 -23.50 -1.32
N THR A 111 -14.82 -24.50 -1.92
CA THR A 111 -15.19 -24.51 -3.34
C THR A 111 -16.50 -23.76 -3.64
N SER A 112 -17.22 -23.32 -2.61
CA SER A 112 -18.44 -22.53 -2.80
C SER A 112 -18.08 -21.11 -3.24
N ILE A 113 -18.76 -20.65 -4.28
CA ILE A 113 -18.58 -19.31 -4.80
C ILE A 113 -19.54 -18.40 -4.02
N PRO A 114 -19.10 -17.29 -3.42
CA PRO A 114 -19.98 -16.35 -2.73
C PRO A 114 -20.77 -15.49 -3.72
N ASP A 115 -21.88 -14.91 -3.28
CA ASP A 115 -22.68 -14.00 -4.11
C ASP A 115 -21.92 -12.73 -4.50
N SER A 116 -21.02 -12.27 -3.64
CA SER A 116 -20.10 -11.17 -3.94
C SER A 116 -19.21 -11.47 -5.15
N ALA A 117 -18.72 -12.70 -5.31
CA ALA A 117 -17.94 -13.08 -6.49
C ALA A 117 -18.82 -13.24 -7.73
N ARG A 118 -20.03 -13.80 -7.60
CA ARG A 118 -21.00 -13.90 -8.71
C ARG A 118 -21.41 -12.53 -9.23
N ALA A 119 -21.60 -11.55 -8.35
CA ALA A 119 -21.98 -10.19 -8.73
C ALA A 119 -20.89 -9.44 -9.51
N LEU A 120 -19.63 -9.90 -9.45
CA LEU A 120 -18.50 -9.34 -10.18
C LEU A 120 -18.27 -10.04 -11.53
N ASP A 121 -19.00 -11.11 -11.85
CA ASP A 121 -18.79 -11.88 -13.06
C ASP A 121 -19.03 -11.02 -14.31
N GLY A 122 -18.03 -10.96 -15.20
CA GLY A 122 -18.02 -10.10 -16.39
C GLY A 122 -17.62 -8.64 -16.13
N HIS A 123 -17.40 -8.22 -14.89
CA HIS A 123 -17.01 -6.85 -14.57
C HIS A 123 -15.52 -6.58 -14.82
N LYS A 124 -15.19 -5.31 -15.07
CA LYS A 124 -13.81 -4.85 -15.17
C LYS A 124 -13.28 -4.52 -13.78
N VAL A 125 -12.27 -5.25 -13.31
CA VAL A 125 -11.78 -5.13 -11.93
C VAL A 125 -10.29 -4.87 -11.88
N LEU A 126 -9.85 -4.18 -10.82
CA LEU A 126 -8.46 -4.09 -10.40
C LEU A 126 -8.28 -4.91 -9.12
N LEU A 127 -7.46 -5.96 -9.21
CA LEU A 127 -7.13 -6.82 -8.09
C LEU A 127 -5.63 -6.70 -7.75
N LYS A 128 -5.33 -6.60 -6.45
CA LYS A 128 -3.95 -6.57 -5.93
C LYS A 128 -3.61 -7.91 -5.31
N GLY A 129 -2.48 -8.49 -5.70
CA GLY A 129 -2.02 -9.79 -5.20
C GLY A 129 -0.56 -10.05 -5.56
N TYR A 130 -0.11 -11.28 -5.34
CA TYR A 130 1.27 -11.71 -5.62
C TYR A 130 1.27 -12.74 -6.73
N MET A 131 2.31 -12.74 -7.56
CA MET A 131 2.49 -13.78 -8.56
C MET A 131 2.90 -15.08 -7.86
N TYR A 132 2.14 -16.16 -8.05
CA TYR A 132 2.56 -17.49 -7.61
C TYR A 132 3.80 -17.91 -8.41
N PRO A 133 4.91 -18.29 -7.76
CA PRO A 133 6.13 -18.64 -8.45
C PRO A 133 5.94 -19.80 -9.42
N GLY A 134 6.39 -19.61 -10.67
CA GLY A 134 6.45 -20.64 -11.69
C GLY A 134 7.89 -20.93 -12.13
N LYS A 135 8.05 -21.85 -13.09
CA LYS A 135 9.37 -22.19 -13.67
C LYS A 135 9.93 -21.08 -14.58
N LYS A 136 9.06 -20.26 -15.19
CA LYS A 136 9.45 -19.15 -16.07
C LYS A 136 9.60 -17.86 -15.28
N GLN A 137 10.67 -17.12 -15.56
CA GLN A 137 10.96 -15.82 -14.94
C GLN A 137 10.64 -14.62 -15.84
N PHE A 138 10.55 -14.83 -17.16
CA PHE A 138 10.33 -13.79 -18.17
C PHE A 138 9.27 -14.24 -19.19
N GLY A 139 8.63 -13.28 -19.86
CA GLY A 139 7.61 -13.56 -20.87
C GLY A 139 6.39 -14.30 -20.31
N ILE A 140 6.05 -14.04 -19.05
CA ILE A 140 4.96 -14.72 -18.35
C ILE A 140 3.65 -14.08 -18.80
N ARG A 141 2.81 -14.86 -19.48
CA ARG A 141 1.51 -14.42 -19.99
C ARG A 141 0.34 -14.92 -19.17
N GLN A 142 0.54 -16.05 -18.52
CA GLN A 142 -0.43 -16.72 -17.67
C GLN A 142 0.24 -17.02 -16.35
N PHE A 143 -0.44 -16.69 -15.26
CA PHE A 143 0.06 -16.99 -13.93
C PHE A 143 -1.09 -16.97 -12.92
N LEU A 144 -0.87 -17.62 -11.79
CA LEU A 144 -1.78 -17.54 -10.66
C LEU A 144 -1.45 -16.28 -9.84
N LEU A 145 -2.44 -15.42 -9.63
CA LEU A 145 -2.37 -14.31 -8.69
C LEU A 145 -2.97 -14.77 -7.37
N VAL A 146 -2.24 -14.57 -6.27
CA VAL A 146 -2.63 -15.03 -4.93
C VAL A 146 -2.73 -13.88 -3.94
N ARG A 147 -3.52 -14.09 -2.87
CA ARG A 147 -3.74 -13.06 -1.82
C ARG A 147 -2.45 -12.65 -1.13
N ASP A 148 -1.67 -13.63 -0.69
CA ASP A 148 -0.46 -13.45 0.10
C ASP A 148 0.62 -14.46 -0.26
N GLN A 149 1.84 -14.20 0.20
CA GLN A 149 3.01 -15.06 -0.04
C GLN A 149 3.22 -16.11 1.04
N GLY A 150 2.49 -16.03 2.17
CA GLY A 150 2.73 -16.84 3.36
C GLY A 150 2.49 -18.32 3.07
N ASP A 151 1.38 -18.63 2.41
CA ASP A 151 1.10 -20.00 2.01
C ASP A 151 2.03 -20.46 0.88
N CYS A 152 2.43 -19.58 -0.03
CA CYS A 152 3.12 -19.98 -1.26
C CYS A 152 4.64 -20.13 -1.14
N CYS A 153 5.31 -19.32 -0.31
CA CYS A 153 6.77 -19.34 -0.17
C CYS A 153 7.28 -20.42 0.78
N PHE A 154 6.41 -21.00 1.61
CA PHE A 154 6.76 -22.02 2.62
C PHE A 154 6.16 -23.41 2.33
N GLY A 155 5.71 -23.65 1.09
CA GLY A 155 5.24 -24.98 0.65
C GLY A 155 3.77 -25.29 0.96
N GLY A 156 2.98 -24.29 1.34
CA GLY A 156 1.52 -24.40 1.43
C GLY A 156 0.86 -24.29 0.06
N ASN A 157 -0.29 -24.96 -0.08
CA ASN A 157 -1.12 -24.83 -1.27
C ASN A 157 -2.17 -23.74 -0.98
N PRO A 158 -2.13 -22.56 -1.64
CA PRO A 158 -3.05 -21.47 -1.32
C PRO A 158 -4.50 -21.94 -1.43
N LYS A 159 -5.43 -21.41 -0.63
CA LYS A 159 -6.85 -21.80 -0.74
C LYS A 159 -7.35 -21.55 -2.15
N ILE A 160 -8.26 -22.38 -2.65
CA ILE A 160 -8.80 -22.22 -4.02
C ILE A 160 -9.47 -20.84 -4.22
N THR A 161 -9.98 -20.24 -3.15
CA THR A 161 -10.57 -18.89 -3.13
C THR A 161 -9.55 -17.77 -3.17
N ASP A 162 -8.31 -18.08 -2.76
CA ASP A 162 -7.19 -17.13 -2.73
C ASP A 162 -6.42 -17.17 -4.05
N ARG A 163 -6.98 -17.79 -5.09
CA ARG A 163 -6.37 -18.01 -6.41
C ARG A 163 -7.20 -17.35 -7.49
N VAL A 164 -6.57 -16.50 -8.28
CA VAL A 164 -7.14 -15.95 -9.51
C VAL A 164 -6.18 -16.23 -10.66
N PHE A 165 -6.64 -16.94 -11.68
CA PHE A 165 -5.82 -17.23 -12.84
C PHE A 165 -5.85 -16.07 -13.83
N VAL A 166 -4.68 -15.47 -14.06
CA VAL A 166 -4.54 -14.26 -14.87
C VAL A 166 -4.12 -14.64 -16.28
N HIS A 167 -4.84 -14.12 -17.27
CA HIS A 167 -4.52 -14.17 -18.69
C HIS A 167 -4.22 -12.76 -19.18
N LEU A 168 -2.94 -12.47 -19.46
CA LEU A 168 -2.54 -11.16 -19.95
C LEU A 168 -2.94 -10.97 -21.42
N ARG A 169 -3.45 -9.78 -21.74
CA ARG A 169 -3.74 -9.36 -23.13
C ARG A 169 -2.48 -9.14 -23.98
N ASP A 170 -1.35 -8.81 -23.33
CA ASP A 170 -0.10 -8.53 -24.03
C ASP A 170 0.66 -9.83 -24.30
N GLU A 171 0.95 -10.07 -25.58
CA GLU A 171 1.70 -11.20 -26.08
C GLU A 171 3.15 -11.26 -25.53
N LYS A 172 3.72 -10.11 -25.15
CA LYS A 172 5.08 -10.03 -24.59
C LYS A 172 5.17 -10.60 -23.18
N GLY A 173 4.06 -10.61 -22.43
CA GLY A 173 4.02 -11.01 -21.03
C GLY A 173 4.84 -10.10 -20.10
N ILE A 174 4.98 -10.51 -18.85
CA ILE A 174 5.72 -9.78 -17.81
C ILE A 174 6.83 -10.64 -17.18
N SER A 175 7.73 -9.99 -16.45
CA SER A 175 8.70 -10.68 -15.60
C SER A 175 8.11 -11.03 -14.24
N PHE A 176 8.55 -12.14 -13.68
CA PHE A 176 8.23 -12.51 -12.32
C PHE A 176 8.69 -11.42 -11.35
N SER A 177 7.92 -11.22 -10.28
CA SER A 177 8.28 -10.30 -9.21
C SER A 177 7.75 -10.82 -7.88
N PRO A 178 8.56 -10.79 -6.83
CA PRO A 178 8.10 -11.14 -5.48
C PRO A 178 7.32 -10.00 -4.82
N ARG A 179 7.17 -8.84 -5.47
CA ARG A 179 6.39 -7.72 -4.93
C ARG A 179 4.92 -7.86 -5.32
N GLN A 180 4.03 -7.28 -4.53
CA GLN A 180 2.62 -7.19 -4.86
C GLN A 180 2.43 -6.49 -6.22
N LYS A 181 1.54 -7.04 -7.04
CA LYS A 181 1.16 -6.53 -8.35
C LYS A 181 -0.29 -6.09 -8.33
N LYS A 182 -0.58 -5.03 -9.08
CA LYS A 182 -1.93 -4.56 -9.37
C LYS A 182 -2.24 -5.03 -10.79
N ILE A 183 -3.23 -5.90 -10.93
CA ILE A 183 -3.62 -6.44 -12.23
C ILE A 183 -5.05 -6.02 -12.50
N ALA A 184 -5.25 -5.32 -13.61
CA ALA A 184 -6.56 -4.95 -14.13
C ALA A 184 -6.99 -5.96 -15.19
N GLY A 185 -8.27 -6.33 -15.26
CA GLY A 185 -8.82 -7.14 -16.34
C GLY A 185 -10.32 -7.39 -16.18
N THR A 186 -10.87 -8.29 -16.98
CA THR A 186 -12.27 -8.73 -16.85
C THR A 186 -12.33 -9.93 -15.91
N PHE A 187 -13.06 -9.79 -14.81
CA PHE A 187 -13.24 -10.86 -13.84
C PHE A 187 -14.24 -11.88 -14.37
N ILE A 188 -13.89 -13.16 -14.34
CA ILE A 188 -14.76 -14.24 -14.79
C ILE A 188 -14.81 -15.34 -13.73
N VAL A 189 -16.02 -15.75 -13.37
CA VAL A 189 -16.29 -16.91 -12.53
C VAL A 189 -16.40 -18.14 -13.42
N ARG A 190 -15.36 -18.95 -13.46
CA ARG A 190 -15.30 -20.18 -14.26
C ARG A 190 -14.63 -21.28 -13.44
N PRO A 191 -15.43 -22.15 -12.80
CA PRO A 191 -14.89 -23.29 -12.07
C PRO A 191 -14.28 -24.30 -13.03
N THR A 192 -12.96 -24.37 -13.06
CA THR A 192 -12.23 -25.39 -13.81
C THR A 192 -11.78 -26.49 -12.86
N ALA A 193 -12.34 -27.69 -13.01
CA ALA A 193 -11.99 -28.88 -12.24
C ALA A 193 -10.63 -29.48 -12.68
N GLY A 194 -9.57 -28.68 -12.70
CA GLY A 194 -8.21 -29.10 -13.05
C GLY A 194 -7.93 -29.24 -14.57
N GLN A 195 -8.88 -28.87 -15.44
CA GLN A 195 -8.68 -28.89 -16.90
C GLN A 195 -7.62 -27.90 -17.40
N ASP A 196 -7.31 -26.85 -16.62
CA ASP A 196 -6.29 -25.85 -16.95
C ASP A 196 -4.85 -26.32 -16.61
N GLY A 197 -4.66 -27.57 -16.20
CA GLY A 197 -3.37 -28.11 -15.79
C GLY A 197 -2.87 -27.59 -14.44
N ILE A 198 -3.77 -26.99 -13.64
CA ILE A 198 -3.46 -26.42 -12.33
C ILE A 198 -4.05 -27.30 -11.24
N GLU A 199 -3.17 -27.84 -10.40
CA GLU A 199 -3.51 -28.74 -9.30
C GLU A 199 -4.37 -28.02 -8.24
N GLY A 200 -5.49 -28.64 -7.85
CA GLY A 200 -6.46 -28.07 -6.91
C GLY A 200 -7.57 -27.22 -7.53
N GLY A 201 -7.57 -27.03 -8.86
CA GLY A 201 -8.62 -26.31 -9.58
C GLY A 201 -8.55 -24.79 -9.43
N ILE A 202 -9.35 -24.09 -10.23
CA ILE A 202 -9.47 -22.63 -10.26
C ILE A 202 -10.96 -22.28 -10.32
N LEU A 203 -11.38 -21.26 -9.57
CA LEU A 203 -12.75 -20.73 -9.63
C LEU A 203 -12.83 -19.40 -10.38
N TYR A 204 -11.74 -18.63 -10.36
CA TYR A 204 -11.73 -17.22 -10.74
C TYR A 204 -10.63 -16.95 -11.75
N HIS A 205 -11.00 -16.20 -12.79
CA HIS A 205 -10.13 -15.82 -13.87
C HIS A 205 -10.12 -14.31 -14.03
N LEU A 206 -9.00 -13.78 -14.50
CA LEU A 206 -8.88 -12.41 -14.93
C LEU A 206 -8.40 -12.41 -16.38
N GLU A 207 -9.33 -12.14 -17.29
CA GLU A 207 -9.13 -12.16 -18.74
C GLU A 207 -8.77 -10.77 -19.26
N GLU A 208 -8.13 -10.71 -20.44
CA GLU A 208 -7.67 -9.46 -21.07
C GLU A 208 -6.83 -8.58 -20.11
N ALA A 209 -6.08 -9.23 -19.23
CA ALA A 209 -5.49 -8.58 -18.08
C ALA A 209 -4.22 -7.78 -18.44
N PHE A 210 -3.92 -6.74 -17.66
CA PHE A 210 -2.73 -5.93 -17.79
C PHE A 210 -2.27 -5.35 -16.44
N PRO A 211 -0.95 -5.16 -16.24
CA PRO A 211 -0.43 -4.57 -15.01
C PRO A 211 -0.72 -3.07 -14.91
N ARG A 212 -0.83 -2.57 -13.68
CA ARG A 212 -0.95 -1.15 -13.31
C ARG A 212 0.06 -0.74 -12.25
#